data_AF-A0A1M3QMP0-F1
#
_entry.id   AF-A0A1M3QMP0-F1
#
_cell.length_a   1.000
_cell.length_b   1.000
_cell.length_c   1.000
_cell.angle_alpha   90.00
_cell.angle_beta   90.00
_cell.angle_gamma   90.00
#
_symmetry.space_group_name_H-M   'P 1'
#
loop_
_entity.id
_entity.type
_entity.pdbx_description
1 polymer ?
#
loop_
_entity_poly.entity_id
_entity_poly.type
_entity_poly.pdbx_seq_one_letter_code
_entity_poly.pdbx_strand_id
1 'polypeptide(L)'
;MEQNLESSAWNMVSEVELIYKSKVKASDRSFIKSSVDMINALRNFYDENTIELQEAFYMMYLNRGFRGITTRRSSYLPTVTTITSG
;
A
#
# COMPACT_ATOMS: atom_id res chain seq x y z
N MET A 1 6.66 -25.62 -51.71
CA MET A 1 5.84 -26.21 -50.63
C MET A 1 6.72 -26.21 -49.41
N GLU A 2 6.65 -25.16 -48.58
CA GLU A 2 7.33 -25.13 -47.29
C GLU A 2 6.43 -24.36 -46.32
N GLN A 3 5.88 -25.04 -45.32
CA GLN A 3 5.15 -24.45 -44.20
C GLN A 3 6.10 -24.42 -43.00
N ASN A 4 6.64 -23.25 -42.66
CA ASN A 4 7.36 -23.06 -41.40
C ASN A 4 6.34 -22.68 -40.32
N LEU A 5 5.86 -23.69 -39.59
CA LEU A 5 5.12 -23.53 -38.34
C LEU A 5 6.15 -23.31 -37.22
N GLU A 6 6.74 -22.12 -37.17
CA GLU A 6 7.56 -21.72 -36.03
C GLU A 6 6.64 -21.43 -34.83
N SER A 7 6.78 -22.30 -33.84
CA SER A 7 6.02 -22.41 -32.60
C SER A 7 6.01 -21.12 -31.79
N SER A 8 4.87 -20.40 -31.81
CA SER A 8 4.55 -19.23 -30.97
C SER A 8 4.49 -19.48 -29.45
N ALA A 9 5.06 -20.58 -28.96
CA ALA A 9 4.99 -20.98 -27.55
C ALA A 9 5.80 -20.06 -26.62
N TRP A 10 6.76 -19.29 -27.14
CA TRP A 10 7.62 -18.40 -26.34
C TRP A 10 6.97 -17.06 -25.98
N ASN A 11 5.84 -16.71 -26.60
CA ASN A 11 5.11 -15.47 -26.28
C ASN A 11 4.07 -15.64 -25.15
N MET A 12 3.90 -16.85 -24.59
CA MET A 12 3.11 -17.06 -23.37
C MET A 12 3.98 -16.86 -22.13
N VAL A 13 4.45 -15.65 -21.92
CA VAL A 13 5.05 -15.27 -20.63
C VAL A 13 3.90 -15.17 -19.62
N SER A 14 3.85 -16.07 -18.64
CA SER A 14 2.91 -15.93 -17.52
C SER A 14 3.37 -14.77 -16.65
N GLU A 15 2.59 -13.71 -16.56
CA GLU A 15 2.80 -12.67 -15.57
C GLU A 15 2.62 -13.27 -14.17
N VAL A 16 3.68 -13.29 -13.37
CA VAL A 16 3.63 -13.74 -11.97
C VAL A 16 3.67 -12.50 -11.09
N GLU A 17 2.51 -12.08 -10.61
CA GLU A 17 2.40 -10.95 -9.68
C GLU A 17 2.69 -11.42 -8.24
N LEU A 18 3.87 -11.05 -7.72
CA LEU A 18 4.26 -11.39 -6.36
C LEU A 18 3.74 -10.34 -5.37
N ILE A 19 2.55 -10.57 -4.81
CA ILE A 19 1.93 -9.66 -3.83
C ILE A 19 2.48 -9.95 -2.42
N TYR A 20 3.36 -9.08 -1.93
CA TYR A 20 3.81 -9.11 -0.54
C TYR A 20 2.72 -8.58 0.40
N LYS A 21 1.94 -9.49 1.00
CA LYS A 21 1.01 -9.15 2.09
C LYS A 21 1.74 -9.27 3.43
N SER A 22 1.87 -8.16 4.13
CA SER A 22 2.32 -8.19 5.53
C SER A 22 1.31 -9.00 6.35
N LYS A 23 1.71 -10.18 6.83
CA LYS A 23 0.88 -11.05 7.67
C LYS A 23 1.00 -10.61 9.12
N VAL A 24 0.43 -9.45 9.45
CA VAL A 24 0.25 -9.06 10.86
C VAL A 24 -0.98 -9.77 11.40
N LYS A 25 -0.79 -10.58 12.44
CA LYS A 25 -1.88 -11.26 13.16
C LYS A 25 -2.88 -10.23 13.64
N ALA A 26 -4.16 -10.56 13.60
CA ALA A 26 -5.22 -9.64 14.00
C ALA A 26 -5.09 -9.17 15.47
N SER A 27 -4.52 -10.01 16.35
CA SER A 27 -4.24 -9.70 17.76
C SER A 27 -3.22 -8.59 17.95
N ASP A 28 -2.20 -8.55 17.08
CA ASP A 28 -1.00 -7.71 17.24
C ASP A 28 -1.22 -6.31 16.65
N ARG A 29 -2.37 -6.08 16.00
CA ARG A 29 -2.75 -4.79 15.44
C ARG A 29 -3.14 -3.82 16.54
N SER A 30 -2.79 -2.56 16.35
CA SER A 30 -3.19 -1.45 17.22
C SER A 30 -4.73 -1.40 17.35
N PHE A 31 -5.19 -1.42 18.60
CA PHE A 31 -6.59 -1.28 18.96
C PHE A 31 -6.85 0.19 19.29
N ILE A 32 -7.82 0.80 18.61
CA ILE A 32 -8.04 2.24 18.64
C ILE A 32 -9.37 2.51 19.31
N LYS A 33 -9.34 2.89 20.58
CA LYS A 33 -10.55 3.15 21.38
C LYS A 33 -11.07 4.56 21.20
N SER A 34 -10.15 5.50 21.01
CA SER A 34 -10.43 6.92 21.07
C SER A 34 -9.77 7.68 19.91
N SER A 35 -10.21 8.92 19.71
CA SER A 35 -9.58 9.86 18.79
C SER A 35 -8.11 10.13 19.15
N VAL A 36 -7.78 10.10 20.45
CA VAL A 36 -6.40 10.30 20.92
C VAL A 36 -5.51 9.14 20.47
N ASP A 37 -5.98 7.91 20.58
CA ASP A 37 -5.25 6.72 20.10
C ASP A 37 -5.03 6.78 18.59
N MET A 38 -6.03 7.27 17.85
CA MET A 38 -5.94 7.47 16.40
C MET A 38 -4.87 8.50 16.05
N ILE A 39 -4.82 9.64 16.76
CA ILE A 39 -3.80 10.67 16.56
C ILE A 39 -2.41 10.11 16.85
N ASN A 40 -2.23 9.40 17.95
CA ASN A 40 -0.95 8.80 18.32
C ASN A 40 -0.50 7.74 17.30
N ALA A 41 -1.43 6.92 16.81
CA ALA A 41 -1.14 5.95 15.76
C ALA A 41 -0.75 6.63 14.44
N LEU A 42 -1.48 7.69 14.05
CA LEU A 42 -1.24 8.41 12.81
C LEU A 42 0.04 9.23 12.84
N ARG A 43 0.42 9.83 13.98
CA ARG A 43 1.67 10.61 14.13
C ARG A 43 2.91 9.86 13.63
N ASN A 44 2.98 8.54 13.85
CA ASN A 44 4.09 7.72 13.36
C ASN A 44 4.17 7.63 11.82
N PHE A 45 3.07 7.91 11.12
CA PHE A 45 3.01 7.90 9.66
C PHE A 45 3.18 9.28 9.03
N TYR A 46 3.06 10.35 9.81
CA TYR A 46 3.33 11.71 9.35
C TYR A 46 4.84 11.95 9.36
N ASP A 47 5.37 12.46 8.26
CA ASP A 47 6.71 13.02 8.23
C ASP A 47 6.68 14.43 8.84
N GLU A 48 7.34 14.61 9.97
CA GLU A 48 7.41 15.88 10.72
C GLU A 48 7.89 17.04 9.87
N ASN A 49 8.71 16.78 8.85
CA ASN A 49 9.22 17.83 7.97
C ASN A 49 8.15 18.35 7.00
N THR A 50 7.14 17.53 6.69
CA THR A 50 6.13 17.85 5.66
C THR A 50 4.76 18.22 6.25
N ILE A 51 4.54 17.96 7.53
CA ILE A 51 3.23 18.11 8.17
C ILE A 51 2.69 19.55 8.10
N GLU A 52 3.57 20.55 8.20
CA GLU A 52 3.21 21.97 8.11
C GLU A 52 3.37 22.55 6.69
N LEU A 53 4.02 21.82 5.77
CA LEU A 53 4.35 22.32 4.43
C LEU A 53 3.31 21.95 3.38
N GLN A 54 2.61 20.83 3.55
CA GLN A 54 1.65 20.34 2.57
C GLN A 54 0.43 19.72 3.25
N GLU A 55 -0.76 20.16 2.81
CA GLU A 55 -2.01 19.54 3.24
C GLU A 55 -2.07 18.09 2.72
N ALA A 56 -2.09 17.15 3.66
CA ALA A 56 -2.23 15.72 3.40
C ALA A 56 -3.30 15.13 4.31
N PHE A 57 -4.21 14.35 3.73
CA PHE A 57 -5.24 13.66 4.49
C PHE A 57 -4.89 12.19 4.63
N TYR A 58 -4.98 11.67 5.86
CA TYR A 58 -4.74 10.26 6.16
C TYR A 58 -6.06 9.59 6.54
N MET A 59 -6.38 8.52 5.82
CA MET A 59 -7.53 7.66 6.12
C MET A 59 -7.04 6.36 6.74
N MET A 60 -7.55 6.05 7.93
CA MET A 60 -7.30 4.76 8.57
C MET A 60 -8.58 3.93 8.57
N TYR A 61 -8.48 2.71 8.06
CA TYR A 61 -9.60 1.78 7.99
C TYR A 61 -9.56 0.87 9.21
N LEU A 62 -10.68 0.83 9.93
CA LEU A 62 -10.86 0.01 11.12
C LEU A 62 -11.78 -1.17 10.84
N ASN A 63 -11.56 -2.29 11.52
CA ASN A 63 -12.57 -3.36 11.56
C ASN A 63 -13.66 -3.05 12.60
N ARG A 64 -14.71 -3.91 12.67
CA ARG A 64 -15.77 -3.83 13.70
C ARG A 64 -15.24 -3.88 15.14
N GLY A 65 -14.07 -4.44 15.36
CA GLY A 65 -13.39 -4.47 16.64
C GLY A 65 -12.41 -3.31 16.81
N PHE A 66 -12.55 -2.21 16.07
CA PHE A 66 -11.69 -1.01 16.16
C PHE A 66 -10.18 -1.26 16.03
N ARG A 67 -9.79 -2.31 15.29
CA ARG A 67 -8.39 -2.59 14.97
C ARG A 67 -8.02 -2.01 13.62
N GLY A 68 -6.88 -1.33 13.56
CA GLY A 68 -6.31 -0.80 12.31
C GLY A 68 -6.05 -1.89 11.29
N ILE A 69 -6.60 -1.74 10.08
CA ILE A 69 -6.37 -2.66 8.96
C ILE A 69 -5.34 -2.07 8.00
N THR A 70 -5.55 -0.83 7.58
CA THR A 70 -4.67 -0.12 6.64
C THR A 70 -4.79 1.38 6.84
N THR A 71 -3.71 2.10 6.55
CA THR A 71 -3.67 3.57 6.50
C THR A 71 -3.35 3.98 5.08
N ARG A 72 -4.08 4.95 4.53
CA ARG A 72 -3.84 5.53 3.21
C ARG A 72 -3.57 7.01 3.36
N ARG A 73 -2.44 7.46 2.81
CA ARG A 73 -2.14 8.88 2.60
C ARG A 73 -2.75 9.32 1.26
N SER A 74 -3.50 10.41 1.27
CA SER A 74 -3.98 11.07 0.06
C SER A 74 -3.32 12.44 -0.02
N SER A 75 -2.59 12.68 -1.11
CA SER A 75 -2.02 13.98 -1.46
C SER A 75 -2.52 14.38 -2.83
N TYR A 76 -2.80 15.67 -3.04
CA TYR A 76 -3.25 16.20 -4.34
C TYR A 76 -2.20 16.14 -5.45
N LEU A 77 -0.94 15.82 -5.10
CA LEU A 77 0.12 15.58 -6.07
C LEU A 77 0.11 14.11 -6.50
N PRO A 78 0.18 13.81 -7.81
CA PRO A 78 0.34 12.44 -8.28
C PRO A 78 1.67 11.91 -7.73
N THR A 79 1.59 10.85 -6.92
CA THR A 79 2.78 10.13 -6.49
C THR A 79 3.34 9.44 -7.72
N VAL A 80 4.37 10.04 -8.33
CA VAL A 80 5.15 9.38 -9.38
C VAL A 80 5.86 8.22 -8.70
N THR A 81 5.33 7.01 -8.84
CA THR A 81 6.04 5.80 -8.44
C THR A 81 7.19 5.61 -9.41
N THR A 82 8.36 6.14 -9.06
CA THR A 82 9.59 5.84 -9.79
C THR A 82 9.93 4.37 -9.51
N ILE A 83 9.52 3.49 -10.41
CA ILE A 83 10.02 2.11 -10.49
C ILE A 83 11.53 2.19 -10.74
N THR A 84 12.30 2.13 -9.66
CA THR A 84 13.76 1.99 -9.75
C THR A 84 14.03 0.52 -10.05
N SER A 85 14.24 0.20 -11.33
CA SER A 85 14.83 -1.06 -11.77
C SER A 85 16.32 -1.02 -11.39
N GLY A 86 16.72 -1.87 -10.44
CA GLY A 86 18.11 -2.12 -10.06
C GLY A 86 18.45 -3.58 -10.25
#